data_AF-A0A075G7K1-F1
#
_entry.id   AF-A0A075G7K1-F1
#
_cell.length_a   1.000
_cell.length_b   1.000
_cell.length_c   1.000
_cell.angle_alpha   90.00
_cell.angle_beta   90.00
_cell.angle_gamma   90.00
#
_symmetry.space_group_name_H-M   'P 1'
#
loop_
_entity.id
_entity.type
_entity.pdbx_description
1 polymer ?
#
loop_
_entity_poly.entity_id
_entity_poly.type
_entity_poly.pdbx_seq_one_letter_code
_entity_poly.pdbx_strand_id
1 'polypeptide(L)'
;MHKDKVDEHILEFLRKDSRESFVEIGKKLKLSESAIRHRVKNMVDNGAITKFTVEEGGGQPEALVLVSADSSIDTSKVSLKLTKLNGIKKSMKLLVSMTSA
;
A
#
# COMPACT_ATOMS: atom_id res chain seq x y z
N MET A 1 14.80 4.71 5.35
CA MET A 1 13.82 5.61 4.73
C MET A 1 13.42 6.65 5.77
N HIS A 2 13.94 7.86 5.67
CA HIS A 2 13.55 8.95 6.59
C HIS A 2 12.59 9.87 5.82
N LYS A 3 11.34 9.95 6.27
CA LYS A 3 10.35 10.91 5.78
C LYS A 3 10.28 12.00 6.83
N ASP A 4 10.51 13.25 6.44
CA ASP A 4 10.21 14.36 7.33
C ASP A 4 8.71 14.65 7.31
N LYS A 5 8.25 15.51 8.23
CA LYS A 5 6.83 15.87 8.33
C LYS A 5 6.29 16.44 7.01
N VAL A 6 7.11 17.13 6.21
CA VAL A 6 6.64 17.72 4.94
C VAL A 6 6.34 16.61 3.93
N ASP A 7 7.23 15.62 3.83
CA ASP A 7 7.03 14.47 2.94
C ASP A 7 5.76 13.67 3.31
N GLU A 8 5.46 13.54 4.61
CA GLU A 8 4.21 12.92 5.08
C GLU A 8 2.96 13.64 4.58
N HIS A 9 2.92 14.97 4.66
CA HIS A 9 1.79 15.75 4.16
C HIS A 9 1.68 15.70 2.62
N ILE A 10 2.80 15.73 1.89
CA ILE A 10 2.80 15.56 0.43
C ILE A 10 2.16 14.22 0.07
N LEU A 11 2.53 13.14 0.76
CA LEU A 11 1.94 11.81 0.56
C LEU A 11 0.45 11.78 0.91
N GLU A 12 0.02 12.52 1.92
CA GLU A 12 -1.40 12.63 2.28
C GLU A 12 -2.22 13.25 1.14
N PHE A 13 -1.75 14.37 0.56
CA PHE A 13 -2.42 14.98 -0.59
C PHE A 13 -2.47 14.03 -1.79
N LEU A 14 -1.35 13.39 -2.14
CA LEU A 14 -1.27 12.48 -3.28
C LEU A 14 -2.07 11.18 -3.08
N ARG A 15 -2.23 10.69 -1.85
CA ARG A 15 -3.12 9.55 -1.56
C ARG A 15 -4.59 9.91 -1.74
N LYS A 16 -4.95 11.16 -1.41
CA LYS A 16 -6.33 11.65 -1.53
C LYS A 16 -6.69 11.98 -2.99
N ASP A 17 -5.81 12.67 -3.69
CA ASP A 17 -5.92 12.95 -5.12
C ASP A 17 -4.52 12.95 -5.75
N SER A 18 -4.17 11.87 -6.42
CA SER A 18 -2.86 11.72 -7.06
C SER A 18 -2.65 12.69 -8.22
N ARG A 19 -3.70 13.35 -8.71
CA ARG A 19 -3.65 14.36 -9.77
C ARG A 19 -3.50 15.78 -9.23
N GLU A 20 -3.49 15.96 -7.92
CA GLU A 20 -3.32 17.29 -7.34
C GLU A 20 -1.98 17.89 -7.80
N SER A 21 -2.02 19.08 -8.40
CA SER A 21 -0.82 19.69 -8.97
C SER A 21 0.19 20.08 -7.88
N PHE A 22 1.48 20.00 -8.19
CA PHE A 22 2.55 20.41 -7.26
C PHE A 22 2.48 21.89 -6.89
N VAL A 23 1.86 22.72 -7.73
CA VAL A 23 1.59 24.15 -7.44
C VAL A 23 0.59 24.27 -6.29
N GLU A 24 -0.52 23.54 -6.33
CA GLU A 24 -1.55 23.59 -5.28
C GLU A 24 -1.04 22.99 -3.97
N ILE A 25 -0.33 21.87 -4.03
CA ILE A 25 0.33 21.28 -2.86
C ILE A 25 1.34 22.28 -2.25
N GLY A 26 2.12 22.96 -3.11
CA GLY A 26 3.05 24.00 -2.70
C GLY A 26 2.36 25.16 -1.96
N LYS A 27 1.22 25.65 -2.48
CA LYS A 27 0.42 26.69 -1.81
C LYS A 27 -0.05 26.24 -0.43
N LYS A 28 -0.58 25.01 -0.30
CA LYS A 28 -1.06 24.46 0.98
C LYS A 28 0.05 24.31 2.02
N LEU A 29 1.26 23.93 1.58
CA LEU A 29 2.41 23.72 2.45
C LEU A 29 3.34 24.94 2.58
N LYS A 30 3.01 26.07 1.93
CA LYS A 30 3.85 27.28 1.84
C LYS A 30 5.26 27.00 1.31
N LEU A 31 5.34 26.18 0.26
CA LEU A 31 6.58 25.79 -0.43
C LEU A 31 6.48 26.10 -1.93
N SER A 32 7.64 26.26 -2.58
CA SER A 32 7.69 26.39 -4.03
C SER A 32 7.29 25.07 -4.71
N GLU A 33 6.71 25.17 -5.90
CA GLU A 33 6.43 24.01 -6.76
C GLU A 33 7.69 23.16 -6.97
N SER A 34 8.84 23.80 -7.21
CA SER A 34 10.13 23.12 -7.39
C SER A 34 10.55 22.30 -6.18
N ALA A 35 10.29 22.79 -4.95
CA ALA A 35 10.57 22.08 -3.72
C ALA A 35 9.67 20.84 -3.57
N ILE A 36 8.39 20.96 -3.91
CA ILE A 36 7.46 19.82 -3.93
C ILE A 36 7.90 18.78 -4.96
N ARG A 37 8.19 19.21 -6.19
CA ARG A 37 8.66 18.33 -7.27
C ARG A 37 9.91 17.56 -6.88
N HIS A 38 10.90 18.23 -6.29
CA HIS A 38 12.14 17.60 -5.84
C HIS A 38 11.88 16.57 -4.74
N ARG A 39 11.03 16.87 -3.76
CA ARG A 39 10.66 15.93 -2.69
C ARG A 39 9.93 14.70 -3.22
N VAL A 40 8.95 14.89 -4.11
CA VAL A 40 8.24 13.78 -4.76
C VAL A 40 9.21 12.90 -5.54
N LYS A 41 10.11 13.51 -6.34
CA LYS A 41 11.14 12.78 -7.08
C LYS A 41 12.02 11.96 -6.14
N ASN A 42 12.53 12.56 -5.06
CA ASN A 42 13.36 11.85 -4.09
C ASN A 42 12.62 10.67 -3.44
N MET A 43 11.32 10.84 -3.16
CA MET A 43 10.49 9.74 -2.63
C MET A 43 10.27 8.62 -3.65
N VAL A 44 10.25 8.92 -4.95
CA VAL A 44 10.23 7.88 -5.98
C VAL A 44 11.58 7.18 -6.05
N ASP A 45 12.67 7.96 -6.16
CA ASP A 45 14.03 7.45 -6.31
C ASP A 45 14.48 6.56 -5.12
N ASN A 46 14.02 6.88 -3.90
CA ASN A 46 14.33 6.11 -2.70
C ASN A 46 13.32 4.99 -2.37
N GLY A 47 12.31 4.77 -3.22
CA GLY A 47 11.31 3.73 -3.06
C GLY A 47 10.19 4.02 -2.05
N ALA A 48 10.14 5.22 -1.46
CA ALA A 48 9.03 5.65 -0.61
C ALA A 48 7.69 5.75 -1.33
N ILE A 49 7.71 6.11 -2.63
CA ILE A 49 6.61 5.99 -3.58
C ILE A 49 7.01 4.90 -4.57
N THR A 50 6.32 3.77 -4.52
CA THR A 50 6.65 2.61 -5.37
C THR A 50 6.02 2.69 -6.75
N LYS A 51 4.84 3.32 -6.88
CA LYS A 51 4.14 3.54 -8.15
C LYS A 51 3.06 4.61 -8.01
N PHE A 52 2.68 5.19 -9.15
CA PHE A 52 1.43 5.90 -9.33
C PHE A 52 0.49 5.00 -10.14
N THR A 53 -0.72 4.75 -9.64
CA THR A 53 -1.65 3.78 -10.22
C THR A 53 -3.07 4.34 -10.21
N VAL A 54 -3.93 3.75 -11.03
CA VAL A 54 -5.38 3.99 -11.02
C VAL A 54 -6.05 2.84 -10.30
N GLU A 55 -7.06 3.15 -9.48
CA GLU A 55 -8.00 2.17 -8.93
C GLU A 55 -9.32 2.32 -9.68
N GLU A 56 -9.74 1.27 -10.37
CA GLU A 56 -11.00 1.26 -11.12
C GLU A 56 -12.15 0.82 -10.20
N GLY A 57 -13.21 1.61 -10.17
CA GLY A 57 -14.46 1.21 -9.54
C GLY A 57 -15.13 0.08 -10.34
N GLY A 58 -15.88 -0.79 -9.66
CA GLY A 58 -16.59 -1.91 -10.32
C GLY A 58 -15.72 -3.14 -10.58
N GLY A 59 -14.64 -3.31 -9.82
CA GLY A 59 -13.88 -4.56 -9.82
C GLY A 59 -14.76 -5.78 -9.46
N GLN A 60 -14.32 -6.95 -9.89
CA GLN A 60 -14.93 -8.24 -9.50
C GLN A 60 -15.10 -8.30 -7.97
N PRO A 61 -16.24 -8.79 -7.45
CA PRO A 61 -16.46 -8.93 -6.02
C PRO A 61 -15.26 -9.58 -5.32
N GLU A 62 -14.71 -8.90 -4.32
CA GLU A 62 -13.64 -9.45 -3.49
C GLU A 62 -14.25 -10.09 -2.25
N ALA A 63 -13.86 -11.33 -1.98
CA ALA A 63 -14.24 -12.04 -0.77
C ALA A 63 -12.99 -12.34 0.06
N LEU A 64 -13.08 -12.09 1.37
CA LEU A 64 -12.10 -12.60 2.32
C LEU A 64 -12.51 -14.01 2.71
N VAL A 65 -11.69 -15.01 2.34
CA VAL A 65 -11.90 -16.40 2.73
C VAL A 65 -10.88 -16.76 3.81
N LEU A 66 -11.39 -17.15 4.99
CA LEU A 66 -10.57 -17.60 6.10
C LEU A 66 -10.46 -19.12 6.06
N VAL A 67 -9.23 -19.62 6.02
CA VAL A 67 -8.94 -21.06 5.99
C VAL A 67 -8.22 -21.43 7.27
N SER A 68 -8.80 -22.36 8.03
CA SER A 68 -8.15 -22.97 9.18
C SER A 68 -7.39 -24.22 8.75
N ALA A 69 -6.20 -24.42 9.32
CA ALA A 69 -5.39 -25.60 9.12
C ALA A 69 -4.78 -26.00 10.46
N ASP A 70 -4.61 -27.31 10.67
CA ASP A 70 -3.95 -27.82 11.86
C ASP A 70 -2.50 -27.32 11.96
N SER A 71 -2.00 -27.14 13.19
CA SER A 71 -0.64 -26.68 13.46
C SER A 71 0.46 -27.57 12.86
N SER A 72 0.16 -28.85 12.62
CA SER A 72 1.04 -29.82 11.97
C SER A 72 1.18 -29.62 10.46
N ILE A 73 0.32 -28.80 9.85
CA ILE A 73 0.32 -28.55 8.40
C ILE A 73 1.28 -27.41 8.07
N ASP A 74 2.17 -27.65 7.11
CA ASP A 74 3.00 -26.62 6.52
C ASP A 74 2.14 -25.63 5.71
N THR A 75 1.73 -24.55 6.39
CA THR A 75 0.97 -23.44 5.81
C THR A 75 1.62 -22.78 4.60
N SER A 76 2.94 -22.91 4.41
CA SER A 76 3.62 -22.40 3.21
C SER A 76 3.22 -23.22 1.97
N LYS A 77 3.13 -24.55 2.09
CA LYS A 77 2.64 -25.42 1.02
C LYS A 77 1.18 -25.15 0.67
N VAL A 78 0.35 -24.88 1.68
CA VAL A 78 -1.06 -24.51 1.47
C VAL A 78 -1.15 -23.19 0.72
N SER A 79 -0.43 -22.16 1.18
CA SER A 79 -0.37 -20.85 0.53
C SER A 79 0.07 -20.94 -0.94
N LEU A 80 1.13 -21.70 -1.24
CA LEU A 80 1.63 -21.90 -2.60
C LEU A 80 0.63 -22.60 -3.54
N LYS A 81 -0.26 -23.44 -3.00
CA LYS A 81 -1.33 -24.06 -3.79
C LYS A 81 -2.47 -23.08 -4.03
N LEU A 82 -2.83 -22.29 -3.02
CA LEU A 82 -3.89 -21.28 -3.12
C LEU A 82 -3.52 -20.18 -4.12
N THR A 83 -2.29 -19.67 -4.11
CA THR A 83 -1.86 -18.61 -5.05
C THR A 83 -1.90 -19.02 -6.53
N LYS A 84 -2.01 -20.31 -6.83
CA LYS A 84 -2.18 -20.82 -8.20
C LYS A 84 -3.63 -20.85 -8.68
N LEU A 85 -4.61 -20.64 -7.80
CA LEU A 85 -6.03 -20.63 -8.17
C LEU A 85 -6.40 -19.29 -8.81
N ASN A 86 -7.14 -19.35 -9.92
CA ASN A 86 -7.68 -18.17 -10.57
C ASN A 86 -8.59 -17.40 -9.61
N GLY A 87 -8.41 -16.09 -9.52
CA GLY A 87 -9.20 -15.21 -8.64
C GLY A 87 -8.57 -14.93 -7.27
N ILE A 88 -7.52 -15.65 -6.87
CA ILE A 88 -6.77 -15.30 -5.66
C ILE A 88 -5.85 -14.12 -5.95
N LYS A 89 -6.29 -12.92 -5.52
CA LYS A 89 -5.51 -11.68 -5.61
C LYS A 89 -4.36 -11.63 -4.60
N LYS A 90 -4.59 -12.16 -3.38
CA LYS A 90 -3.62 -12.12 -2.28
C LYS A 90 -3.88 -13.25 -1.28
N SER A 91 -2.79 -13.85 -0.77
CA SER A 91 -2.83 -14.81 0.35
C SER A 91 -2.03 -14.23 1.52
N MET A 92 -2.60 -14.22 2.72
CA MET A 92 -1.94 -13.74 3.94
C MET A 92 -2.06 -14.80 5.03
N LYS A 93 -0.98 -15.03 5.78
CA LYS A 93 -0.99 -15.92 6.94
C LYS A 93 -1.29 -15.09 8.18
N LEU A 94 -2.38 -15.43 8.88
CA LEU A 94 -2.68 -14.89 10.20
C LEU A 94 -2.20 -15.88 11.26
N LEU A 95 -1.30 -15.44 12.14
CA LEU A 95 -0.92 -16.21 13.33
C LEU A 95 -1.73 -15.67 14.51
N VAL A 96 -2.64 -16.49 15.01
CA VAL A 96 -3.37 -16.20 16.26
C VAL A 96 -2.72 -17.03 17.35
N SER A 97 -1.95 -16.41 18.24
CA SER A 97 -1.53 -17.05 19.48
C SER A 97 -2.72 -17.05 20.44
N MET A 98 -3.33 -18.21 20.65
CA MET A 98 -4.25 -18.40 21.76
C MET A 98 -3.43 -18.35 23.04
N THR A 99 -3.40 -17.20 23.71
CA THR A 99 -2.94 -17.13 25.09
C THR A 99 -4.04 -17.83 25.90
N SER A 100 -3.75 -19.03 26.39
CA SER A 100 -4.64 -19.75 27.30
C SER A 100 -4.95 -18.83 28.49
N ALA A 101 -6.25 -18.61 28.76
CA ALA A 101 -6.73 -17.93 29.96
C ALA A 101 -6.62 -18.85 31.18
#